data_AF-A0A9X3HUS8-F1
#
_entry.id   AF-A0A9X3HUS8-F1
#
_cell.length_a   1.000
_cell.length_b   1.000
_cell.length_c   1.000
_cell.angle_alpha   90.00
_cell.angle_beta   90.00
_cell.angle_gamma   90.00
#
_symmetry.space_group_name_H-M   'P 1'
#
loop_
_entity.id
_entity.type
_entity.pdbx_description
1 polymer ?
#
loop_
_entity_poly.entity_id
_entity_poly.type
_entity_poly.pdbx_seq_one_letter_code
_entity_poly.pdbx_strand_id
1 'polypeptide(L)'
;HAHETLSCASQSKMRWDQGGFKASRLGGSGGNGNCGYCYPCLIRKASFQKALITDNTEYVAIPDFNTAKVKVGKNGSVYAESKDILSVQYAGFRLKNGLIKPKIEIHKSGTLQGVYDEWGDIAGMYARGLSEVYRLVKDVTVTKSN
;
A
#
# COMPACT_ATOMS: atom_id res chain seq x y z
N HIS A 1 14.67 -12.59 -10.60
CA HIS A 1 15.15 -12.41 -9.22
C HIS A 1 14.25 -11.56 -8.36
N ALA A 2 13.94 -10.29 -8.68
CA ALA A 2 13.08 -9.50 -7.77
C ALA A 2 11.73 -10.19 -7.49
N HIS A 3 11.04 -10.72 -8.51
CA HIS A 3 9.77 -11.44 -8.36
C HIS A 3 9.84 -12.70 -7.46
N GLU A 4 11.04 -13.24 -7.18
CA GLU A 4 11.25 -14.39 -6.28
C GLU A 4 11.28 -13.97 -4.80
N THR A 5 11.27 -12.67 -4.51
CA THR A 5 11.35 -12.14 -3.13
C THR A 5 9.98 -11.72 -2.59
N LEU A 6 9.84 -11.81 -1.27
CA LEU A 6 8.65 -11.37 -0.58
C LEU A 6 8.84 -9.94 -0.03
N SER A 7 7.94 -9.03 -0.39
CA SER A 7 7.77 -7.74 0.31
C SER A 7 6.72 -7.79 1.40
N CYS A 8 5.71 -8.63 1.27
CA CYS A 8 4.52 -8.62 2.13
C CYS A 8 4.86 -8.54 3.62
N ALA A 9 4.08 -7.75 4.37
CA ALA A 9 4.23 -7.67 5.83
C ALA A 9 3.99 -9.01 6.55
N SER A 10 3.35 -9.99 5.88
CA SER A 10 3.32 -11.39 6.31
C SER A 10 2.94 -12.29 5.13
N GLN A 11 3.69 -13.39 4.95
CA GLN A 11 3.42 -14.41 3.92
C GLN A 11 2.05 -15.06 4.07
N SER A 12 1.53 -15.13 5.29
CA SER A 12 0.28 -15.83 5.63
C SER A 12 -0.95 -14.93 5.65
N LYS A 13 -0.85 -13.67 5.16
CA LYS A 13 -2.01 -12.74 5.15
C LYS A 13 -3.23 -13.28 4.40
N MET A 14 -3.03 -14.16 3.44
CA MET A 14 -4.10 -14.82 2.67
C MET A 14 -4.30 -16.29 3.06
N ARG A 15 -3.58 -16.80 4.06
CA ARG A 15 -3.70 -18.20 4.54
C ARG A 15 -5.12 -18.56 4.99
N TRP A 16 -5.83 -17.60 5.59
CA TRP A 16 -7.17 -17.80 6.14
C TRP A 16 -8.29 -17.50 5.15
N ASP A 17 -7.98 -17.27 3.87
CA ASP A 17 -8.99 -17.10 2.82
C ASP A 17 -9.60 -18.45 2.43
N GLN A 18 -10.35 -19.05 3.37
CA GLN A 18 -11.00 -20.34 3.18
C GLN A 18 -11.93 -20.28 1.96
N GLY A 19 -11.71 -21.16 0.99
CA GLY A 19 -12.47 -21.20 -0.26
C GLY A 19 -12.09 -20.13 -1.29
N GLY A 20 -11.06 -19.31 -1.04
CA GLY A 20 -10.56 -18.32 -1.99
C GLY A 20 -11.50 -17.16 -2.29
N PHE A 21 -12.54 -16.95 -1.45
CA PHE A 21 -13.57 -15.93 -1.70
C PHE A 21 -13.00 -14.51 -1.72
N LYS A 22 -12.09 -14.19 -0.80
CA LYS A 22 -11.46 -12.87 -0.74
C LYS A 22 -10.56 -12.65 -1.94
N ALA A 23 -9.69 -13.60 -2.27
CA ALA A 23 -8.79 -13.53 -3.41
C ALA A 23 -9.59 -13.39 -4.71
N SER A 24 -10.59 -14.25 -4.93
CA SER A 24 -11.45 -14.21 -6.12
C SER A 24 -12.16 -12.86 -6.28
N ARG A 25 -12.69 -12.29 -5.19
CA ARG A 25 -13.30 -10.95 -5.20
C ARG A 25 -12.28 -9.85 -5.58
N LEU A 26 -11.05 -10.00 -5.11
CA LEU A 26 -9.97 -9.05 -5.31
C LEU A 26 -9.19 -9.30 -6.61
N GLY A 27 -9.54 -10.33 -7.37
CA GLY A 27 -8.93 -10.69 -8.65
C GLY A 27 -7.67 -11.57 -8.53
N GLY A 28 -7.32 -12.04 -7.33
CA GLY A 28 -6.13 -12.87 -7.07
C GLY A 28 -6.42 -14.37 -6.95
N SER A 29 -5.33 -15.15 -6.93
CA SER A 29 -5.30 -16.62 -6.85
C SER A 29 -5.44 -17.18 -5.42
N GLY A 30 -5.18 -16.37 -4.39
CA GLY A 30 -5.11 -16.81 -3.00
C GLY A 30 -3.79 -17.52 -2.65
N GLY A 31 -3.65 -17.97 -1.41
CA GLY A 31 -2.46 -18.70 -0.96
C GLY A 31 -1.35 -17.82 -0.35
N ASN A 32 -0.11 -18.32 -0.35
CA ASN A 32 1.03 -17.63 0.28
C ASN A 32 1.75 -16.76 -0.74
N GLY A 33 2.06 -15.51 -0.39
CA GLY A 33 2.81 -14.63 -1.27
C GLY A 33 2.61 -13.15 -1.00
N ASN A 34 2.96 -12.33 -1.99
CA ASN A 34 2.73 -10.88 -1.94
C ASN A 34 1.23 -10.59 -2.05
N CYS A 35 0.60 -9.99 -1.03
CA CYS A 35 -0.86 -9.81 -1.06
C CYS A 35 -1.33 -8.73 -2.05
N GLY A 36 -0.45 -7.79 -2.44
CA GLY A 36 -0.78 -6.74 -3.41
C GLY A 36 -1.47 -5.50 -2.82
N TYR A 37 -1.84 -5.51 -1.54
CA TYR A 37 -2.54 -4.38 -0.89
C TYR A 37 -1.88 -3.84 0.37
N CYS A 38 -0.99 -4.60 1.01
CA CYS A 38 -0.31 -4.11 2.22
C CYS A 38 0.77 -3.08 1.86
N TYR A 39 1.12 -2.22 2.82
CA TYR A 39 2.08 -1.13 2.60
C TYR A 39 3.35 -1.55 1.83
N PRO A 40 4.07 -2.64 2.21
CA PRO A 40 5.22 -3.11 1.43
C PRO A 40 4.91 -3.52 -0.02
N CYS A 41 3.74 -4.14 -0.26
CA CYS A 41 3.32 -4.48 -1.63
C CYS A 41 2.97 -3.24 -2.44
N LEU A 42 2.36 -2.22 -1.81
CA LEU A 42 2.07 -0.95 -2.47
C LEU A 42 3.36 -0.23 -2.87
N ILE A 43 4.33 -0.16 -1.96
CA ILE A 43 5.67 0.39 -2.25
C ILE A 43 6.29 -0.35 -3.44
N ARG A 44 6.31 -1.69 -3.40
CA ARG A 44 6.85 -2.52 -4.49
C ARG A 44 6.22 -2.20 -5.85
N LYS A 45 4.89 -2.25 -5.94
CA LYS A 45 4.15 -1.94 -7.18
C LYS A 45 4.48 -0.53 -7.69
N ALA A 46 4.49 0.45 -6.77
CA ALA A 46 4.77 1.84 -7.10
C ALA A 46 6.20 2.04 -7.62
N SER A 47 7.18 1.34 -7.02
CA SER A 47 8.58 1.42 -7.43
C SER A 47 8.86 0.78 -8.78
N PHE A 48 8.25 -0.38 -9.08
CA PHE A 48 8.32 -0.95 -10.43
C PHE A 48 7.68 -0.02 -11.47
N GLN A 49 6.49 0.49 -11.18
CA GLN A 49 5.80 1.44 -12.07
C GLN A 49 6.63 2.71 -12.29
N LYS A 50 7.24 3.26 -11.24
CA LYS A 50 8.06 4.47 -11.30
C LYS A 50 9.36 4.26 -12.07
N ALA A 51 9.97 3.09 -11.94
CA ALA A 51 11.18 2.70 -12.65
C ALA A 51 10.93 2.32 -14.12
N LEU A 52 9.66 2.22 -14.55
CA LEU A 52 9.27 1.73 -15.88
C LEU A 52 9.78 0.30 -16.15
N ILE A 53 9.79 -0.53 -15.10
CA ILE A 53 10.22 -1.93 -15.16
C ILE A 53 8.98 -2.81 -15.01
N THR A 54 8.88 -3.87 -15.80
CA THR A 54 7.82 -4.87 -15.67
C THR A 54 7.90 -5.57 -14.32
N ASP A 55 6.82 -5.48 -13.55
CA ASP A 55 6.69 -6.20 -12.29
C ASP A 55 6.15 -7.62 -12.55
N ASN A 56 7.05 -8.61 -12.54
CA ASN A 56 6.68 -10.02 -12.68
C ASN A 56 6.29 -10.68 -11.35
N THR A 57 6.13 -9.91 -10.26
CA THR A 57 5.77 -10.46 -8.94
C THR A 57 4.35 -11.03 -8.97
N GLU A 58 4.18 -12.28 -8.54
CA GLU A 58 2.83 -12.81 -8.30
C GLU A 58 2.21 -12.16 -7.05
N TYR A 59 1.04 -11.54 -7.25
CA TYR A 59 0.26 -10.93 -6.18
C TYR A 59 -1.02 -11.71 -5.91
N VAL A 60 -1.02 -12.47 -4.82
CA VAL A 60 -2.02 -13.50 -4.53
C VAL A 60 -3.40 -12.96 -4.13
N ALA A 61 -3.55 -11.67 -3.80
CA ALA A 61 -4.86 -11.08 -3.48
C ALA A 61 -5.28 -9.97 -4.45
N ILE A 62 -4.44 -8.95 -4.63
CA ILE A 62 -4.69 -7.85 -5.59
C ILE A 62 -3.56 -7.80 -6.63
N PRO A 63 -3.71 -8.49 -7.78
CA PRO A 63 -2.78 -8.34 -8.88
C PRO A 63 -2.95 -7.00 -9.59
N ASP A 64 -4.19 -6.58 -9.84
CA ASP A 64 -4.53 -5.36 -10.54
C ASP A 64 -5.62 -4.58 -9.78
N PHE A 65 -5.37 -3.30 -9.53
CA PHE A 65 -6.32 -2.44 -8.83
C PHE A 65 -7.55 -2.09 -9.68
N ASN A 66 -7.47 -2.17 -11.01
CA ASN A 66 -8.61 -1.85 -11.88
C ASN A 66 -9.71 -2.92 -11.80
N THR A 67 -9.34 -4.15 -11.45
CA THR A 67 -10.27 -5.29 -11.37
C THR A 67 -10.61 -5.66 -9.93
N ALA A 68 -9.82 -5.22 -8.95
CA ALA A 68 -10.02 -5.53 -7.54
C ALA A 68 -11.27 -4.85 -6.97
N LYS A 69 -12.23 -5.65 -6.47
CA LYS A 69 -13.42 -5.14 -5.76
C LYS A 69 -13.10 -4.87 -4.29
N VAL A 70 -12.34 -3.81 -4.05
CA VAL A 70 -11.92 -3.39 -2.70
C VAL A 70 -13.13 -2.88 -1.90
N LYS A 71 -13.27 -3.40 -0.67
CA LYS A 71 -14.38 -3.07 0.22
C LYS A 71 -13.90 -2.54 1.57
N VAL A 72 -14.73 -1.73 2.21
CA VAL A 72 -14.67 -1.39 3.63
C VAL A 72 -15.91 -1.98 4.30
N GLY A 73 -15.79 -2.46 5.54
CA GLY A 73 -16.87 -3.08 6.29
C GLY A 73 -17.98 -2.12 6.69
N LYS A 74 -19.05 -2.68 7.28
CA LYS A 74 -20.19 -1.90 7.79
C LYS A 74 -19.73 -1.00 8.94
N ASN A 75 -20.39 0.14 9.10
CA ASN A 75 -20.13 1.13 10.15
C ASN A 75 -18.68 1.62 10.24
N GLY A 76 -17.93 1.60 9.13
CA GLY A 76 -16.56 2.09 9.09
C GLY A 76 -15.50 1.10 9.59
N SER A 77 -15.86 -0.15 9.87
CA SER A 77 -14.88 -1.21 10.13
C SER A 77 -14.00 -1.44 8.91
N VAL A 78 -12.69 -1.33 9.05
CA VAL A 78 -11.78 -1.36 7.89
C VAL A 78 -11.30 -2.78 7.63
N TYR A 79 -11.61 -3.31 6.45
CA TYR A 79 -11.01 -4.58 6.03
C TYR A 79 -9.52 -4.38 5.74
N ALA A 80 -8.74 -5.45 5.94
CA ALA A 80 -7.29 -5.37 5.77
C ALA A 80 -6.87 -4.90 4.37
N GLU A 81 -7.64 -5.22 3.32
CA GLU A 81 -7.37 -4.81 1.94
C GLU A 81 -7.62 -3.33 1.65
N SER A 82 -8.49 -2.65 2.41
CA SER A 82 -8.80 -1.23 2.20
C SER A 82 -7.99 -0.32 3.10
N LYS A 83 -7.52 -0.80 4.26
CA LYS A 83 -6.85 0.02 5.27
C LYS A 83 -5.66 0.80 4.73
N ASP A 84 -4.70 0.10 4.13
CA ASP A 84 -3.45 0.72 3.68
C ASP A 84 -3.69 1.59 2.43
N ILE A 85 -4.58 1.16 1.52
CA ILE A 85 -5.00 1.92 0.35
C ILE A 85 -5.60 3.27 0.78
N LEU A 86 -6.61 3.26 1.66
CA LEU A 86 -7.26 4.46 2.17
C LEU A 86 -6.28 5.36 2.93
N SER A 87 -5.37 4.76 3.72
CA SER A 87 -4.35 5.51 4.47
C SER A 87 -3.42 6.28 3.53
N VAL A 88 -2.95 5.64 2.45
CA VAL A 88 -2.11 6.29 1.44
C VAL A 88 -2.90 7.32 0.64
N GLN A 89 -4.14 7.02 0.25
CA GLN A 89 -5.01 7.99 -0.45
C GLN A 89 -5.18 9.26 0.38
N TYR A 90 -5.46 9.12 1.68
CA TYR A 90 -5.63 10.25 2.58
C TYR A 90 -4.33 11.02 2.81
N ALA A 91 -3.24 10.34 3.16
CA ALA A 91 -1.95 10.98 3.40
C ALA A 91 -1.39 11.66 2.14
N GLY A 92 -1.50 11.01 0.99
CA GLY A 92 -1.06 11.52 -0.31
C GLY A 92 -1.90 12.71 -0.78
N PHE A 93 -3.22 12.68 -0.58
CA PHE A 93 -4.09 13.85 -0.80
C PHE A 93 -3.64 15.03 0.06
N ARG A 94 -3.38 14.81 1.36
CA ARG A 94 -2.91 15.87 2.24
C ARG A 94 -1.55 16.41 1.82
N LEU A 95 -0.61 15.55 1.41
CA LEU A 95 0.70 15.97 0.91
C LEU A 95 0.55 16.85 -0.34
N LYS A 96 -0.23 16.37 -1.33
CA LYS A 96 -0.44 17.07 -2.62
C LYS A 96 -1.04 18.46 -2.44
N ASN A 97 -1.90 18.64 -1.43
CA ASN A 97 -2.58 19.90 -1.15
C ASN A 97 -1.89 20.76 -0.06
N GLY A 98 -0.67 20.41 0.36
CA GLY A 98 0.06 21.17 1.37
C GLY A 98 -0.54 21.13 2.79
N LEU A 99 -1.41 20.15 3.09
CA LEU A 99 -2.11 19.99 4.37
C LEU A 99 -1.30 19.22 5.43
N ILE A 100 -0.08 18.78 5.08
CA ILE A 100 0.91 18.19 5.99
C ILE A 100 2.30 18.73 5.66
N LYS A 101 3.16 18.76 6.69
CA LYS A 101 4.58 19.08 6.54
C LYS A 101 5.40 17.80 6.75
N PRO A 102 6.09 17.27 5.73
CA PRO A 102 6.92 16.07 5.86
C PRO A 102 7.86 16.08 7.06
N LYS A 103 8.52 17.22 7.34
CA LYS A 103 9.39 17.40 8.51
C LYS A 103 8.69 17.17 9.86
N ILE A 104 7.38 17.38 9.95
CA ILE A 104 6.60 17.09 11.17
C ILE A 104 6.11 15.63 11.15
N GLU A 105 5.66 15.15 10.00
CA GLU A 105 5.10 13.80 9.86
C GLU A 105 6.10 12.70 10.25
N ILE A 106 7.38 12.85 9.91
CA ILE A 106 8.43 11.86 10.23
C ILE A 106 8.67 11.66 11.73
N HIS A 107 8.16 12.55 12.59
CA HIS A 107 8.30 12.45 14.05
C HIS A 107 7.09 11.79 14.74
N LYS A 108 6.01 11.48 14.01
CA LYS A 108 4.81 10.88 14.60
C LYS A 108 5.04 9.45 15.12
N SER A 109 6.00 8.73 14.55
CA SER A 109 6.38 7.37 14.96
C SER A 109 7.40 7.32 16.09
N GLY A 110 7.88 8.48 16.55
CA GLY A 110 8.95 8.59 17.56
C GLY A 110 9.99 9.63 17.16
N THR A 111 10.84 10.01 18.13
CA THR A 111 11.93 10.96 17.90
C THR A 111 13.04 10.30 17.07
N LEU A 112 13.44 10.96 15.98
CA LEU A 112 14.59 10.57 15.17
C LEU A 112 15.87 11.11 15.83
N GLN A 113 16.25 10.52 16.95
CA GLN A 113 17.46 10.90 17.69
C GLN A 113 18.72 10.52 16.90
N GLY A 114 19.75 11.38 16.96
CA GLY A 114 21.08 11.09 16.40
C GLY A 114 21.25 11.32 14.89
N VAL A 115 20.19 11.69 14.17
CA VAL A 115 20.21 11.92 12.70
C VAL A 115 19.73 13.33 12.32
N TYR A 116 19.98 14.31 13.19
CA TYR A 116 19.45 15.68 13.07
C TYR A 116 19.80 16.34 11.72
N ASP A 117 21.02 16.14 11.25
CA ASP A 117 21.50 16.71 9.99
C ASP A 117 20.85 16.06 8.76
N GLU A 118 20.27 14.87 8.91
CA GLU A 118 19.60 14.10 7.85
C GLU A 118 18.09 14.33 7.80
N TRP A 119 17.51 15.10 8.73
CA TRP A 119 16.05 15.29 8.80
C TRP A 119 15.46 15.85 7.52
N GLY A 120 16.19 16.73 6.83
CA GLY A 120 15.80 17.25 5.51
C GLY A 120 15.68 16.15 4.47
N ASP A 121 16.65 15.25 4.43
CA ASP A 121 16.72 14.15 3.47
C ASP A 121 15.67 13.08 3.77
N ILE A 122 15.47 12.73 5.04
CA ILE A 122 14.43 11.79 5.48
C ILE A 122 13.04 12.34 5.15
N ALA A 123 12.79 13.63 5.43
CA ALA A 123 11.54 14.28 5.05
C ALA A 123 11.33 14.30 3.53
N GLY A 124 12.40 14.54 2.77
CA GLY A 124 12.39 14.48 1.31
C GLY A 124 12.08 13.07 0.79
N MET A 125 12.71 12.05 1.37
CA MET A 125 12.45 10.64 1.08
C MET A 125 10.99 10.28 1.36
N TYR A 126 10.47 10.64 2.53
CA TYR A 126 9.07 10.45 2.89
C TYR A 126 8.13 11.10 1.88
N ALA A 127 8.36 12.37 1.51
CA ALA A 127 7.51 13.08 0.58
C ALA A 127 7.52 12.45 -0.82
N ARG A 128 8.70 12.09 -1.35
CA ARG A 128 8.84 11.42 -2.65
C ARG A 128 8.18 10.04 -2.65
N GLY A 129 8.47 9.23 -1.63
CA GLY A 129 7.90 7.90 -1.47
C GLY A 129 6.37 7.93 -1.34
N LEU A 130 5.83 8.80 -0.49
CA LEU A 130 4.38 8.94 -0.35
C LEU A 130 3.72 9.42 -1.66
N SER A 131 4.36 10.33 -2.40
CA SER A 131 3.86 10.78 -3.70
C SER A 131 3.84 9.64 -4.73
N GLU A 132 4.87 8.79 -4.74
CA GLU A 132 4.97 7.63 -5.62
C GLU A 132 3.85 6.62 -5.35
N VAL A 133 3.69 6.20 -4.09
CA VAL A 133 2.64 5.23 -3.72
C VAL A 133 1.24 5.85 -3.88
N TYR A 134 1.08 7.15 -3.61
CA TYR A 134 -0.19 7.83 -3.83
C TYR A 134 -0.62 7.81 -5.31
N ARG A 135 0.31 7.99 -6.25
CA ARG A 135 -0.01 7.91 -7.69
C ARG A 135 -0.52 6.53 -8.10
N LEU A 136 -0.01 5.46 -7.47
CA LEU A 136 -0.48 4.10 -7.70
C LEU A 136 -1.94 3.93 -7.25
N VAL A 137 -2.31 4.47 -6.09
CA VAL A 137 -3.60 4.15 -5.45
C VAL A 137 -4.66 5.25 -5.55
N LYS A 138 -4.34 6.44 -6.08
CA LYS A 138 -5.24 7.62 -6.03
C LYS A 138 -6.63 7.38 -6.62
N ASP A 139 -6.73 6.56 -7.66
CA ASP A 139 -7.98 6.31 -8.39
C ASP A 139 -8.64 4.97 -8.02
N VAL A 140 -8.08 4.25 -7.03
CA VAL A 140 -8.62 2.96 -6.58
C VAL A 140 -9.93 3.20 -5.83
N THR A 141 -11.01 2.63 -6.36
CA THR A 141 -12.34 2.76 -5.76
C THR A 141 -12.49 1.79 -4.59
N VAL A 142 -12.80 2.32 -3.40
CA VAL A 142 -13.14 1.52 -2.22
C VAL A 142 -14.63 1.67 -1.93
N THR A 143 -15.35 0.56 -1.94
CA THR A 143 -16.81 0.54 -1.76
C THR A 143 -17.21 0.09 -0.37
N LYS A 144 -18.30 0.65 0.19
CA LYS A 144 -18.84 0.18 1.47
C LYS A 144 -19.57 -1.15 1.27
N SER A 145 -19.34 -2.11 2.15
CA SER A 145 -20.16 -3.31 2.24
C SER A 145 -21.60 -2.93 2.61
N ASN A 146 -22.57 -3.40 1.84
CA ASN A 146 -24.00 -3.39 2.19
C ASN A 146 -24.23 -4.13 3.49
#